data_AF-A0A3R6UXZ7-F1
#
_entry.id   AF-A0A3R6UXZ7-F1
#
_cell.length_a   1.000
_cell.length_b   1.000
_cell.length_c   1.000
_cell.angle_alpha   90.00
_cell.angle_beta   90.00
_cell.angle_gamma   90.00
#
_symmetry.space_group_name_H-M   'P 1'
#
loop_
_entity.id
_entity.type
_entity.pdbx_description
1 polymer ?
#
loop_
_entity_poly.entity_id
_entity_poly.type
_entity_poly.pdbx_seq_one_letter_code
_entity_poly.pdbx_strand_id
1 'polypeptide(L)' 'MAENKFVVKTVFHDENGDTLLREDYRETREKAQELKDLADFGYAGLFGKGQTKVTTEIIER' A
#
# COMPACT_ATOMS: atom_id res chain seq x y z
N MET A 1 1.18 2.51 24.60
CA MET A 1 1.04 1.79 23.31
C MET A 1 0.61 2.82 22.31
N ALA A 2 1.42 3.16 21.30
CA ALA A 2 0.95 4.04 20.24
C ALA A 2 -0.15 3.30 19.48
N GLU A 3 -1.37 3.81 19.50
CA GLU A 3 -2.40 3.32 18.61
C GLU A 3 -1.90 3.54 17.19
N ASN A 4 -1.75 2.47 16.41
CA ASN A 4 -1.32 2.57 15.02
C ASN A 4 -2.42 3.25 14.23
N LYS A 5 -2.31 4.57 14.13
CA LYS A 5 -3.31 5.46 13.55
C LYS A 5 -3.36 5.38 12.03
N PHE A 6 -2.32 4.84 11.38
CA PHE A 6 -2.27 4.73 9.92
C PHE A 6 -2.17 3.27 9.50
N VAL A 7 -2.94 2.91 8.47
CA VAL A 7 -2.91 1.59 7.83
C VAL A 7 -2.53 1.78 6.38
N VAL A 8 -1.46 1.15 5.95
CA VAL A 8 -1.06 1.06 4.55
C VAL A 8 -1.61 -0.24 3.99
N LYS A 9 -2.54 -0.14 3.05
CA LYS A 9 -3.12 -1.30 2.37
C LYS A 9 -2.53 -1.43 0.99
N THR A 10 -2.09 -2.62 0.63
CA THR A 10 -1.70 -2.94 -0.74
C THR A 10 -2.75 -3.88 -1.32
N VAL A 11 -3.35 -3.47 -2.44
CA VAL A 11 -4.42 -4.19 -3.12
C VAL A 11 -3.96 -4.56 -4.52
N PHE A 12 -4.23 -5.80 -4.92
CA PHE A 12 -4.04 -6.30 -6.26
C PHE A 12 -5.39 -6.36 -6.97
N HIS A 13 -5.46 -5.78 -8.16
CA HIS A 13 -6.64 -5.72 -9.01
C HIS A 13 -6.50 -6.77 -10.12
N ASP A 14 -7.38 -7.76 -10.10
CA ASP A 14 -7.49 -8.78 -11.14
C ASP A 14 -8.91 -8.92 -11.68
N GLU A 15 -9.11 -9.80 -12.66
CA GLU A 15 -10.40 -9.99 -13.34
C GLU A 15 -11.50 -10.51 -12.40
N ASN A 16 -11.12 -11.13 -11.28
CA ASN A 16 -12.02 -11.63 -10.24
C ASN A 16 -12.29 -10.60 -9.13
N GLY A 17 -11.66 -9.42 -9.22
CA GLY A 17 -11.83 -8.30 -8.30
C GLY A 17 -10.57 -7.93 -7.54
N ASP A 18 -10.78 -7.26 -6.41
CA ASP A 18 -9.71 -6.70 -5.59
C ASP A 18 -9.27 -7.69 -4.52
N THR A 19 -8.01 -8.10 -4.58
CA THR A 19 -7.36 -8.97 -3.60
C THR A 19 -6.46 -8.14 -2.70
N LEU A 20 -6.75 -8.15 -1.39
CA LEU A 20 -5.88 -7.53 -0.40
C LEU A 20 -4.58 -8.34 -0.27
N LEU A 21 -3.45 -7.75 -0.65
CA LEU A 21 -2.14 -8.39 -0.53
C LEU A 21 -1.53 -8.21 0.87
N ARG A 22 -1.66 -7.00 1.42
CA ARG A 22 -1.00 -6.65 2.69
C ARG A 22 -1.68 -5.48 3.40
N GLU A 23 -1.65 -5.53 4.73
CA GLU A 23 -1.96 -4.39 5.60
C GLU A 23 -0.81 -4.14 6.57
N ASP A 24 -0.24 -2.95 6.55
CA ASP A 24 0.81 -2.51 7.46
C ASP A 24 0.32 -1.38 8.35
N TYR A 25 0.59 -1.50 9.64
CA TYR A 25 0.19 -0.55 10.65
C TYR A 25 1.36 0.36 11.01
N ARG A 26 1.13 1.68 10.97
CA ARG A 26 2.14 2.71 11.24
C ARG A 26 1.61 3.74 12.22
N GLU A 27 2.51 4.20 13.08
CA GLU A 27 2.22 5.19 14.12
C GLU A 27 2.05 6.60 13.54
N THR A 28 2.79 6.91 12.47
CA THR A 28 2.81 8.24 11.86
C THR A 28 2.54 8.17 10.36
N ARG A 29 1.97 9.26 9.81
CA ARG A 29 1.71 9.40 8.38
C ARG A 29 2.99 9.33 7.55
N GLU A 30 4.09 9.88 8.07
CA GLU A 30 5.41 9.87 7.42
C GLU A 30 5.91 8.43 7.20
N LYS A 31 5.86 7.58 8.23
CA LYS A 31 6.23 6.15 8.10
C LYS A 31 5.29 5.39 7.17
N ALA A 32 4.02 5.76 7.11
CA ALA A 32 3.05 5.17 6.19
C ALA A 32 3.34 5.58 4.74
N GLN A 33 3.71 6.84 4.51
CA GLN A 33 4.07 7.37 3.20
C GLN A 33 5.35 6.74 2.67
N GLU A 34 6.38 6.61 3.50
CA GLU A 34 7.63 5.93 3.13
C GLU A 34 7.38 4.49 2.66
N LEU A 35 6.51 3.75 3.37
CA LEU A 35 6.15 2.39 2.96
C LEU A 35 5.34 2.35 1.68
N LYS A 36 4.42 3.30 1.49
CA LYS A 36 3.66 3.44 0.24
C LYS A 36 4.60 3.70 -0.94
N ASP A 37 5.51 4.66 -0.81
CA ASP A 37 6.43 5.02 -1.89
C ASP A 37 7.38 3.85 -2.25
N LEU A 38 7.85 3.10 -1.23
CA LEU A 38 8.64 1.90 -1.44
C LEU A 38 7.83 0.79 -2.16
N ALA A 39 6.58 0.58 -1.76
CA ALA A 39 5.71 -0.40 -2.40
C ALA A 39 5.42 -0.02 -3.85
N ASP A 40 5.04 1.23 -4.11
CA ASP A 40 4.77 1.74 -5.45
C ASP A 40 6.01 1.62 -6.36
N PHE A 41 7.20 1.91 -5.83
CA PHE A 41 8.46 1.70 -6.55
C PHE A 41 8.72 0.22 -6.87
N GLY A 42 8.54 -0.67 -5.88
CA GLY A 42 8.71 -2.11 -6.06
C GLY A 42 7.75 -2.69 -7.10
N TYR A 43 6.47 -2.35 -7.03
CA TYR A 43 5.46 -2.86 -7.97
C TYR A 43 5.56 -2.22 -9.35
N ALA A 44 6.00 -0.97 -9.47
CA ALA A 44 6.37 -0.40 -10.76
C ALA A 44 7.56 -1.14 -11.40
N GLY A 45 8.50 -1.63 -10.59
CA GLY A 45 9.60 -2.49 -11.05
C GLY A 45 9.12 -3.86 -11.54
N LEU A 46 8.12 -4.45 -10.87
CA LEU A 46 7.59 -5.78 -11.20
C LEU A 46 6.63 -5.80 -12.39
N PHE A 47 5.73 -4.82 -12.47
CA PHE A 47 4.64 -4.79 -13.46
C PHE A 47 4.82 -3.71 -14.54
N GLY A 48 5.84 -2.88 -14.42
CA GLY A 48 6.12 -1.77 -15.34
C GLY A 48 5.65 -0.41 -14.80
N LYS A 49 6.27 0.66 -15.30
CA LYS A 49 5.91 2.04 -14.94
C LYS A 49 4.49 2.35 -15.41
N GLY A 50 3.67 2.92 -14.53
CA GLY A 50 2.27 3.26 -14.84
C GLY A 50 1.30 2.09 -14.75
N GLN A 51 1.72 0.96 -14.20
CA GLN A 51 0.84 -0.16 -13.88
C GLN A 51 -0.29 0.28 -12.92
N THR A 52 -1.47 -0.31 -13.08
CA THR A 52 -2.64 -0.09 -12.21
C THR A 52 -3.11 -1.40 -11.55
N LYS A 53 -2.32 -2.47 -11.67
CA LYS A 53 -2.64 -3.80 -11.12
C LYS A 53 -2.44 -3.84 -9.61
N VAL A 54 -1.53 -3.07 -9.06
CA VAL A 54 -1.32 -2.95 -7.63
C VAL A 54 -1.48 -1.49 -7.23
N THR A 55 -2.31 -1.24 -6.23
CA THR A 55 -2.43 0.07 -5.59
C THR A 55 -2.03 -0.04 -4.12
N THR A 56 -1.39 1.01 -3.61
CA THR A 56 -1.06 1.14 -2.20
C THR A 56 -1.73 2.38 -1.64
N GLU A 57 -2.56 2.22 -0.61
CA GLU A 57 -3.37 3.28 -0.03
C GLU A 57 -3.07 3.46 1.45
N ILE A 58 -3.15 4.70 1.95
CA ILE A 58 -2.97 5.00 3.36
C ILE A 58 -4.30 5.45 3.93
N ILE A 59 -4.77 4.75 4.95
CA ILE A 59 -6.01 5.01 5.65
C ILE A 59 -5.67 5.45 7.08
N GLU A 60 -6.27 6.55 7.52
CA GLU A 60 -6.22 6.96 8.93
C GLU A 60 -7.35 6.27 9.69
N ARG A 61 -7.02 5.64 10.82
CA ARG A 61 -7.93 4.89 11.68
C ARG A 61 -8.10 5.56 13.04
#